data_AF-A0A809RS21-F1
#
_entry.id   AF-A0A809RS21-F1
#
_cell.length_a   1.000
_cell.length_b   1.000
_cell.length_c   1.000
_cell.angle_alpha   90.00
_cell.angle_beta   90.00
_cell.angle_gamma   90.00
#
_symmetry.space_group_name_H-M   'P 1'
#
loop_
_entity.id
_entity.type
_entity.pdbx_description
1 polymer ?
#
loop_
_entity_poly.entity_id
_entity_poly.type
_entity_poly.pdbx_seq_one_letter_code
_entity_poly.pdbx_strand_id
1 'polypeptide(L)'
;MEIDWTNIVATLTSAMLGGWIASRIATYQTQATVRSNEQNQKQEVARDLLEAIDSFIHVAYRGESSERQRHSRRIRTLCALVLPSEFEEINNHLKKVEAWHRAESNDRPRGMGISATDKLLSATKQRIFLDVFNQRLDLSNDTDNTNSAT
;
A
#
# COMPACT_ATOMS: atom_id res chain seq x y z
N MET A 1 26.74 -38.91 -53.05
CA MET A 1 26.28 -38.42 -51.74
C MET A 1 24.85 -37.93 -51.92
N GLU A 2 23.87 -38.74 -51.55
CA GLU A 2 22.48 -38.27 -51.46
C GLU A 2 22.30 -37.53 -50.15
N ILE A 3 21.83 -36.28 -50.24
CA ILE A 3 21.48 -35.48 -49.08
C ILE A 3 20.19 -36.06 -48.50
N ASP A 4 20.24 -36.51 -47.25
CA ASP A 4 19.08 -37.08 -46.56
C ASP A 4 18.14 -35.96 -46.07
N TRP A 5 17.34 -35.46 -47.03
CA TRP A 5 16.35 -34.41 -46.83
C TRP A 5 15.35 -34.74 -45.72
N THR A 6 15.08 -36.02 -45.49
CA THR A 6 14.16 -36.50 -44.44
C THR A 6 14.66 -36.14 -43.05
N ASN A 7 15.96 -36.31 -42.81
CA ASN A 7 16.58 -36.03 -41.52
C ASN A 7 16.68 -34.50 -41.28
N ILE A 8 16.96 -33.74 -42.35
CA ILE A 8 16.97 -32.27 -42.30
C ILE A 8 15.59 -31.72 -41.95
N VAL A 9 14.53 -32.23 -42.60
CA VAL A 9 13.15 -31.79 -42.34
C VAL A 9 12.72 -32.17 -40.92
N ALA A 10 13.02 -33.38 -40.45
CA ALA A 10 12.71 -33.82 -39.09
C ALA A 10 13.38 -32.94 -38.02
N THR A 11 14.64 -32.56 -38.25
CA THR A 11 15.40 -31.68 -37.36
C THR A 11 14.81 -30.27 -37.35
N LEU A 12 14.44 -29.75 -38.54
CA LEU A 12 13.81 -28.43 -38.67
C LEU A 12 12.46 -28.37 -37.95
N THR A 13 11.62 -29.40 -38.12
CA THR A 13 10.33 -29.49 -37.42
C THR A 13 10.49 -29.61 -35.91
N SER A 14 11.49 -30.34 -35.44
CA SER A 14 11.78 -30.48 -34.01
C SER A 14 12.28 -29.16 -33.41
N ALA A 15 13.15 -28.44 -34.12
CA ALA A 15 13.61 -27.11 -33.72
C ALA A 15 12.48 -26.08 -33.71
N MET A 16 11.57 -26.15 -34.67
CA MET A 16 10.41 -25.25 -34.76
C MET A 16 9.41 -25.50 -33.62
N LEU A 17 9.13 -26.77 -33.29
CA LEU A 17 8.32 -27.15 -32.12
C LEU A 17 9.00 -26.74 -30.81
N GLY A 18 10.32 -26.95 -30.69
CA GLY A 18 11.11 -26.50 -29.54
C GLY A 18 11.08 -24.99 -29.36
N GLY A 19 11.24 -24.23 -30.45
CA GLY A 19 11.16 -22.76 -30.45
C GLY A 19 9.78 -22.25 -30.07
N TRP A 20 8.71 -22.90 -30.53
CA TRP A 20 7.34 -22.54 -30.18
C TRP A 20 7.03 -22.77 -28.68
N ILE A 21 7.45 -23.90 -28.13
CA ILE A 21 7.28 -24.21 -26.70
C ILE A 21 8.11 -23.26 -25.84
N ALA A 22 9.36 -22.99 -26.20
CA ALA A 22 10.23 -22.06 -25.49
C ALA A 22 9.65 -20.63 -25.49
N SER A 23 9.09 -20.17 -26.62
CA SER A 23 8.42 -18.88 -26.71
C SER A 23 7.19 -18.78 -25.80
N ARG A 24 6.36 -19.84 -25.75
CA ARG A 24 5.23 -19.93 -24.81
C ARG A 24 5.70 -19.87 -23.36
N ILE A 25 6.71 -20.63 -22.98
CA ILE A 25 7.21 -20.65 -21.60
C ILE A 25 7.81 -19.29 -21.21
N ALA A 26 8.58 -18.66 -22.10
CA ALA A 26 9.15 -17.34 -21.87
C ALA A 26 8.06 -16.29 -21.63
N THR A 27 7.01 -16.26 -22.45
CA THR A 27 5.89 -15.31 -22.27
C THR A 27 5.16 -15.49 -20.94
N TYR A 28 4.93 -16.73 -20.50
CA TYR A 28 4.36 -17.01 -19.17
C TYR A 28 5.29 -16.58 -18.03
N GLN A 29 6.59 -16.84 -18.13
CA GLN A 29 7.57 -16.41 -17.14
C GLN A 29 7.66 -14.88 -17.07
N THR A 30 7.69 -14.19 -18.20
CA THR A 30 7.72 -12.72 -18.22
C THR A 30 6.47 -12.13 -17.57
N GLN A 31 5.28 -12.65 -17.88
CA GLN A 31 4.05 -12.18 -17.23
C GLN A 31 4.03 -12.46 -15.73
N ALA A 32 4.52 -13.62 -15.29
CA ALA A 32 4.63 -13.95 -13.88
C ALA A 32 5.60 -13.00 -13.15
N THR A 33 6.75 -12.70 -13.75
CA THR A 33 7.73 -11.75 -13.20
C THR A 33 7.18 -10.33 -13.13
N VAL A 34 6.47 -9.87 -14.17
CA VAL A 34 5.86 -8.53 -14.17
C VAL A 34 4.81 -8.43 -13.06
N ARG A 35 3.92 -9.42 -12.95
CA ARG A 35 2.91 -9.46 -11.87
C ARG A 35 3.55 -9.51 -10.48
N SER A 36 4.63 -10.28 -10.31
CA SER A 36 5.37 -10.32 -9.05
C SER A 36 6.00 -8.97 -8.72
N ASN A 37 6.57 -8.28 -9.70
CA ASN A 37 7.17 -6.95 -9.50
C ASN A 37 6.11 -5.90 -9.16
N GLU A 38 4.97 -5.91 -9.86
CA GLU A 38 3.84 -5.03 -9.56
C GLU A 38 3.32 -5.26 -8.13
N GLN A 39 3.20 -6.51 -7.70
CA GLN A 39 2.75 -6.85 -6.36
C GLN A 39 3.76 -6.44 -5.29
N ASN A 40 5.06 -6.65 -5.52
CA ASN A 40 6.13 -6.21 -4.63
C ASN A 40 6.16 -4.68 -4.51
N GLN A 41 6.03 -3.97 -5.62
CA GLN A 41 5.99 -2.51 -5.64
C GLN A 41 4.75 -1.99 -4.89
N LYS A 42 3.58 -2.61 -5.09
CA LYS A 42 2.37 -2.24 -4.35
C LYS A 42 2.53 -2.45 -2.84
N GLN A 43 3.20 -3.52 -2.41
CA GLN A 43 3.52 -3.78 -1.00
C GLN A 43 4.50 -2.76 -0.43
N GLU A 44 5.51 -2.34 -1.19
CA GLU A 44 6.46 -1.31 -0.78
C GLU A 44 5.76 0.04 -0.57
N VAL A 45 4.96 0.49 -1.54
CA VAL A 45 4.18 1.74 -1.44
C VAL A 45 3.16 1.67 -0.29
N ALA A 46 2.61 0.48 -0.01
CA ALA A 46 1.73 0.28 1.14
C ALA A 46 2.47 0.37 2.49
N ARG A 47 3.72 -0.10 2.58
CA ARG A 47 4.55 0.09 3.79
C ARG A 47 4.84 1.57 4.02
N ASP A 48 5.20 2.29 2.96
CA ASP A 48 5.42 3.73 3.02
C ASP A 48 4.16 4.49 3.47
N LEU A 49 2.97 4.02 3.05
CA LEU A 49 1.69 4.60 3.47
C LEU A 49 1.46 4.36 4.97
N LEU A 50 1.71 3.16 5.46
CA LEU A 50 1.59 2.83 6.89
C LEU A 50 2.55 3.67 7.74
N GLU A 51 3.81 3.80 7.34
CA GLU A 51 4.79 4.65 8.03
C GLU A 51 4.38 6.13 8.02
N ALA A 52 3.83 6.61 6.90
CA ALA A 52 3.34 7.97 6.80
C ALA A 52 2.13 8.22 7.71
N ILE A 53 1.22 7.24 7.84
CA ILE A 53 0.09 7.26 8.77
C ILE A 53 0.58 7.30 10.23
N ASP A 54 1.49 6.42 10.62
CA ASP A 54 2.05 6.40 11.97
C ASP A 54 2.75 7.71 12.33
N SER A 55 3.60 8.18 11.42
CA SER A 55 4.28 9.47 11.57
C SER A 55 3.29 10.63 11.70
N PHE A 56 2.20 10.61 10.91
CA PHE A 56 1.17 11.63 10.99
C PHE A 56 0.43 11.59 12.32
N ILE A 57 0.10 10.42 12.88
CA ILE A 57 -0.56 10.32 14.20
C ILE A 57 0.33 10.94 15.29
N HIS A 58 1.64 10.69 15.24
CA HIS A 58 2.59 11.29 16.19
C HIS A 58 2.72 12.82 16.05
N VAL A 59 2.76 13.31 14.80
CA VAL A 59 2.97 14.74 14.48
C VAL A 59 1.67 15.55 14.53
N ALA A 60 0.52 14.93 14.31
CA ALA A 60 -0.78 15.62 14.25
C ALA A 60 -1.02 16.44 15.52
N TYR A 61 -0.68 15.92 16.69
CA TYR A 61 -1.05 16.53 17.97
C TYR A 61 0.04 17.33 18.67
N ARG A 62 1.32 17.11 18.33
CA ARG A 62 2.46 17.77 18.99
C ARG A 62 3.45 18.42 18.02
N GLY A 63 3.29 18.18 16.72
CA GLY A 63 4.25 18.58 15.71
C GLY A 63 3.98 19.95 15.10
N GLU A 64 5.01 20.48 14.45
CA GLU A 64 4.94 21.75 13.74
C GLU A 64 3.96 21.67 12.56
N SER A 65 3.32 22.80 12.22
CA SER A 65 2.35 22.86 11.11
C SER A 65 2.95 22.42 9.77
N SER A 66 4.24 22.70 9.55
CA SER A 66 5.03 22.29 8.39
C SER A 66 5.12 20.77 8.26
N GLU A 67 5.48 20.07 9.34
CA GLU A 67 5.63 18.62 9.39
C GLU A 67 4.29 17.91 9.21
N ARG A 68 3.24 18.40 9.88
CA ARG A 68 1.89 17.86 9.72
C ARG A 68 1.39 17.97 8.28
N GLN A 69 1.62 19.10 7.62
CA GLN A 69 1.27 19.27 6.21
C GLN A 69 2.09 18.36 5.29
N ARG A 70 3.38 18.14 5.59
CA ARG A 70 4.23 17.22 4.84
C ARG A 70 3.69 15.79 4.91
N HIS A 71 3.37 15.31 6.11
CA HIS A 71 2.81 13.96 6.30
C HIS A 71 1.40 13.83 5.72
N SER A 72 0.54 14.84 5.85
CA SER A 72 -0.78 14.90 5.20
C SER A 72 -0.66 14.75 3.67
N ARG A 73 0.26 15.48 3.03
CA ARG A 73 0.53 15.33 1.58
C ARG A 73 1.06 13.95 1.23
N ARG A 74 2.00 13.40 2.02
CA ARG A 74 2.56 12.06 1.80
C ARG A 74 1.46 10.99 1.87
N ILE A 75 0.58 11.05 2.87
CA ILE A 75 -0.58 10.14 2.99
C ILE A 75 -1.50 10.27 1.79
N ARG A 76 -1.86 11.48 1.35
CA ARG A 76 -2.73 11.68 0.18
C ARG A 76 -2.13 11.04 -1.08
N THR A 77 -0.86 11.30 -1.37
CA THR A 77 -0.19 10.76 -2.55
C THR A 77 -0.14 9.24 -2.53
N LEU A 78 0.26 8.66 -1.39
CA LEU A 78 0.38 7.21 -1.25
C LEU A 78 -0.98 6.51 -1.21
N CYS A 79 -1.99 7.12 -0.60
CA CYS A 79 -3.36 6.61 -0.60
C CYS A 79 -3.95 6.56 -2.01
N ALA A 80 -3.69 7.56 -2.85
CA ALA A 80 -4.15 7.55 -4.25
C ALA A 80 -3.57 6.37 -5.04
N LEU A 81 -2.38 5.89 -4.67
CA LEU A 81 -1.71 4.77 -5.34
C LEU A 81 -2.14 3.40 -4.78
N VAL A 82 -2.38 3.31 -3.47
CA VAL A 82 -2.62 2.02 -2.78
C VAL A 82 -4.11 1.74 -2.58
N LEU A 83 -4.88 2.75 -2.19
CA LEU A 83 -6.30 2.68 -1.84
C LEU A 83 -7.09 3.83 -2.50
N PRO A 84 -7.23 3.84 -3.85
CA PRO A 84 -7.93 4.91 -4.55
C PRO A 84 -9.40 5.04 -4.14
N SER A 85 -10.06 3.94 -3.73
CA SER A 85 -11.45 3.94 -3.27
C SER A 85 -11.67 4.70 -1.95
N GLU A 86 -10.65 4.82 -1.10
CA GLU A 86 -10.74 5.53 0.19
C GLU A 86 -10.12 6.93 0.14
N PHE A 87 -9.55 7.31 -1.00
CA PHE A 87 -8.84 8.57 -1.15
C PHE A 87 -9.69 9.78 -0.77
N GLU A 88 -10.96 9.81 -1.19
CA GLU A 88 -11.85 10.94 -0.91
C GLU A 88 -12.16 11.08 0.58
N GLU A 89 -12.45 9.96 1.25
CA GLU A 89 -12.73 9.94 2.69
C GLU A 89 -11.51 10.41 3.50
N ILE A 90 -10.33 9.84 3.21
CA ILE A 90 -9.08 10.19 3.88
C ILE A 90 -8.70 11.65 3.61
N ASN A 91 -8.82 12.12 2.36
CA ASN A 91 -8.52 13.50 2.00
C ASN A 91 -9.45 14.49 2.70
N ASN A 92 -10.75 14.18 2.76
CA ASN A 92 -11.73 15.01 3.47
C ASN A 92 -11.45 15.06 4.97
N HIS A 93 -11.05 13.93 5.57
CA HIS A 93 -10.66 13.87 6.97
C HIS A 93 -9.41 14.71 7.26
N LEU A 94 -8.36 14.55 6.45
CA LEU A 94 -7.12 15.34 6.59
C LEU A 94 -7.36 16.84 6.44
N LYS A 95 -8.24 17.26 5.53
CA LYS A 95 -8.65 18.67 5.40
C LYS A 95 -9.37 19.18 6.65
N LYS A 96 -10.23 18.37 7.27
CA LYS A 96 -10.89 18.73 8.54
C LYS A 96 -9.88 18.88 9.67
N VAL A 97 -8.90 17.99 9.76
CA VAL A 97 -7.79 18.10 10.74
C VAL A 97 -6.98 19.37 10.52
N GLU A 98 -6.62 19.69 9.27
CA GLU A 98 -5.93 20.94 8.93
C GLU A 98 -6.77 22.19 9.27
N ALA A 99 -8.08 22.17 8.98
CA ALA A 99 -8.99 23.26 9.30
C ALA A 99 -9.15 23.45 10.82
N TRP A 100 -9.25 22.35 11.57
CA TRP A 100 -9.29 22.38 13.03
C TRP A 100 -8.03 23.02 13.61
N HIS A 101 -6.83 22.60 13.17
CA HIS A 101 -5.59 23.22 13.61
C HIS A 101 -5.46 24.70 13.25
N ARG A 102 -6.02 25.14 12.11
CA ARG A 102 -6.04 26.57 11.76
C ARG A 102 -6.98 27.38 12.64
N ALA A 103 -8.09 26.78 13.08
CA ALA A 103 -9.05 27.42 13.97
C ALA A 103 -8.56 27.44 15.43
N GLU A 104 -7.75 26.46 15.84
CA GLU A 104 -7.26 26.31 17.20
C GLU A 104 -5.90 27.02 17.39
N SER A 105 -5.90 28.36 17.25
CA SER A 105 -4.73 29.20 17.55
C SER A 105 -4.39 29.28 19.05
N ASN A 106 -5.08 28.51 19.91
CA ASN A 106 -4.92 28.47 21.37
C ASN A 106 -4.80 27.01 21.85
N ASP A 107 -3.67 26.40 21.51
CA ASP A 107 -2.85 25.46 22.30
C ASP A 107 -3.50 24.41 23.23
N ARG A 108 -4.71 23.92 22.94
CA ARG A 108 -5.27 22.74 23.65
C ARG A 108 -6.01 21.81 22.69
N PRO A 109 -5.48 20.60 22.43
CA PRO A 109 -6.16 19.63 21.59
C PRO A 109 -7.45 19.17 22.28
N ARG A 110 -8.62 19.61 21.79
CA ARG A 110 -9.90 19.05 22.22
C ARG A 110 -10.03 17.61 21.71
N GLY A 111 -10.14 16.66 22.64
CA GLY A 111 -10.06 15.20 22.42
C GLY A 111 -11.00 14.56 21.39
N MET A 112 -11.92 15.32 20.80
CA MET A 112 -12.81 14.84 19.73
C MET A 112 -12.06 14.63 18.39
N GLY A 113 -11.00 15.39 18.11
CA GLY A 113 -10.18 15.23 16.90
C GLY A 113 -9.21 14.04 16.95
N ILE A 114 -8.82 13.61 18.16
CA ILE A 114 -7.86 12.52 18.38
C ILE A 114 -8.51 11.18 18.09
N SER A 115 -9.59 10.85 18.79
CA SER A 115 -10.26 9.55 18.68
C SER A 115 -10.83 9.31 17.27
N ALA A 116 -11.35 10.35 16.60
CA ALA A 116 -11.89 10.22 15.25
C ALA A 116 -10.81 9.94 14.20
N THR A 117 -9.64 10.58 14.33
CA THR A 117 -8.51 10.39 13.40
C THR A 117 -7.84 9.05 13.61
N ASP A 118 -7.65 8.66 14.88
CA ASP A 118 -7.07 7.36 15.22
C ASP A 118 -7.96 6.20 14.76
N LYS A 119 -9.29 6.30 14.95
CA LYS A 119 -10.24 5.30 14.49
C LYS A 119 -10.25 5.15 12.96
N LEU A 120 -10.28 6.27 12.23
CA LEU A 120 -10.29 6.26 10.77
C LEU A 120 -8.99 5.67 10.22
N LEU A 121 -7.84 6.14 10.73
CA LEU A 121 -6.54 5.66 10.26
C LEU A 121 -6.29 4.21 10.65
N SER A 122 -6.80 3.75 11.81
CA SER A 122 -6.74 2.34 12.20
C SER A 122 -7.58 1.44 11.28
N ALA A 123 -8.76 1.90 10.86
CA ALA A 123 -9.57 1.19 9.86
C ALA A 123 -8.84 1.12 8.50
N THR A 124 -8.22 2.23 8.07
CA THR A 124 -7.40 2.26 6.85
C THR A 124 -6.21 1.30 6.95
N LYS A 125 -5.51 1.23 8.09
CA LYS A 125 -4.44 0.24 8.33
C LYS A 125 -4.96 -1.18 8.15
N GLN A 126 -6.03 -1.55 8.85
CA GLN A 126 -6.63 -2.89 8.72
C GLN A 126 -6.94 -3.23 7.26
N ARG A 127 -7.48 -2.27 6.51
CA ARG A 127 -7.79 -2.47 5.10
C ARG A 127 -6.55 -2.64 4.23
N ILE A 128 -5.48 -1.88 4.45
CA ILE A 128 -4.19 -2.08 3.76
C ILE A 128 -3.67 -3.50 4.00
N PHE A 129 -3.75 -4.00 5.24
CA PHE A 129 -3.33 -5.36 5.57
C PHE A 129 -4.17 -6.44 4.87
N LEU A 130 -5.49 -6.23 4.75
CA LEU A 130 -6.38 -7.12 4.01
C LEU A 130 -6.13 -7.07 2.50
N ASP A 131 -6.14 -5.87 1.91
CA ASP A 131 -6.17 -5.69 0.46
C ASP A 131 -4.79 -5.82 -0.22
N VAL A 132 -3.70 -5.57 0.52
CA VAL A 132 -2.33 -5.57 -0.03
C VAL A 132 -1.48 -6.72 0.50
N PHE A 133 -1.60 -7.03 1.79
CA PHE A 133 -0.82 -8.08 2.45
C PHE A 133 -1.59 -9.41 2.59
N ASN A 134 -2.89 -9.42 2.30
CA ASN A 134 -3.78 -10.58 2.50
C ASN A 134 -3.70 -11.16 3.93
N GLN A 135 -3.49 -10.27 4.91
CA GLN A 135 -3.38 -10.60 6.33
C GLN A 135 -4.54 -9.96 7.09
N ARG A 136 -5.22 -10.75 7.92
CA ARG A 136 -6.22 -10.23 8.85
C ARG A 136 -5.50 -9.72 10.10
N LEU A 137 -5.52 -8.41 10.33
CA LEU A 137 -5.11 -7.83 11.61
C LEU A 137 -6.30 -7.79 12.56
N ASP A 138 -6.19 -8.51 13.66
CA ASP A 138 -7.13 -8.44 14.78
C ASP A 138 -6.60 -7.40 15.78
N LEU A 139 -7.04 -6.14 15.66
CA LEU A 139 -6.62 -5.04 16.56
C LEU A 139 -7.41 -5.01 17.88
N SER A 140 -7.92 -6.16 18.36
CA SER A 140 -8.88 -6.21 19.47
C SER A 140 -8.32 -6.12 20.89
N ASN A 141 -7.01 -5.88 21.12
CA ASN A 141 -6.42 -6.11 22.45
C ASN A 141 -5.56 -5.00 23.11
N ASP A 142 -5.66 -3.73 22.70
CA ASP A 142 -4.86 -2.67 23.34
C ASP A 142 -5.64 -1.73 24.29
N THR A 143 -6.90 -2.03 24.61
CA THR A 143 -7.72 -1.20 25.53
C THR A 143 -7.79 -1.71 26.97
N ASP A 144 -7.23 -2.88 27.29
CA ASP A 144 -7.37 -3.49 28.63
C ASP A 144 -6.17 -3.32 29.58
N ASN A 145 -5.01 -2.83 29.10
CA ASN A 145 -3.80 -2.74 29.93
C ASN A 145 -3.57 -1.39 30.64
N THR A 146 -4.46 -0.40 30.47
CA THR A 146 -4.35 0.89 31.18
C THR A 146 -5.22 1.01 32.43
N ASN A 147 -6.02 -0.02 32.76
CA ASN A 147 -6.85 -0.06 33.98
C ASN A 147 -6.27 -0.96 35.11
N SER A 148 -5.07 -1.51 34.95
CA SER A 148 -4.43 -2.39 35.95
C SER A 148 -3.23 -1.75 36.66
N ALA A 149 -3.12 -0.42 36.66
CA ALA A 149 -2.14 0.31 37.47
C ALA A 149 -2.86 1.24 38.45
N THR A 150 -3.56 0.62 39.42
CA THR A 150 -3.83 1.22 40.74
C THR A 150 -2.72 0.84 41.70
#